data_AF-A0AAZ1Y5T4-F1
#
_entry.id   AF-A0AAZ1Y5T4-F1
#
_cell.length_a   1.000
_cell.length_b   1.000
_cell.length_c   1.000
_cell.angle_alpha   90.00
_cell.angle_beta   90.00
_cell.angle_gamma   90.00
#
_symmetry.space_group_name_H-M   'P 1'
#
loop_
_entity.id
_entity.type
_entity.pdbx_description
1 polymer ?
#
loop_
_entity_poly.entity_id
_entity_poly.type
_entity_poly.pdbx_seq_one_letter_code
_entity_poly.pdbx_strand_id
1 'polypeptide(L)'
;MANPIRLLILLSDNSSERMDLSRVPDTVEELIEQVKESCKVAGGIRLQYKDVDFGGTFVNLNSTSMIKDLTTIKVIPSATETLILEFVESDLDTSSISTHTDDTVILSSSSSEKLRTEPWPKEFNIPQFSFETEGQLEKGNAEYTKDQTRLTPTSKMLSDILERLAEKIFSYKAYLSDADLSDVAEALTRKHPCLRQ
;
A
#
# COMPACT_ATOMS: atom_id res chain seq x y z
N MET A 1 -35.27 -19.80 -21.41
CA MET A 1 -33.87 -19.87 -21.85
C MET A 1 -33.21 -18.61 -21.34
N ALA A 2 -32.35 -18.69 -20.32
CA ALA A 2 -31.63 -17.52 -19.83
C ALA A 2 -30.52 -17.19 -20.84
N ASN A 3 -30.46 -15.95 -21.30
CA ASN A 3 -29.38 -15.52 -22.19
C ASN A 3 -28.08 -15.43 -21.38
N PRO A 4 -26.96 -16.02 -21.86
CA PRO A 4 -25.69 -15.91 -21.16
C PRO A 4 -25.23 -14.45 -21.14
N ILE A 5 -24.76 -13.99 -19.99
CA ILE A 5 -24.26 -12.63 -19.80
C ILE A 5 -22.77 -12.64 -20.00
N ARG A 6 -22.28 -11.83 -20.93
CA ARG A 6 -20.87 -11.79 -21.27
C ARG A 6 -20.26 -10.58 -20.60
N LEU A 7 -19.19 -10.78 -19.86
CA LEU A 7 -18.48 -9.74 -19.12
C LEU A 7 -17.05 -9.64 -19.63
N LEU A 8 -16.54 -8.41 -19.65
CA LEU A 8 -15.12 -8.16 -19.88
C LEU A 8 -14.46 -7.85 -18.55
N ILE A 9 -13.62 -8.75 -18.07
CA ILE A 9 -12.87 -8.62 -16.82
C ILE A 9 -11.53 -7.98 -17.13
N LEU A 10 -11.23 -6.83 -16.52
CA LEU A 10 -9.92 -6.20 -16.55
C LEU A 10 -9.17 -6.52 -15.26
N LEU A 11 -8.03 -7.17 -15.41
CA LEU A 11 -7.11 -7.47 -14.34
C LEU A 11 -6.16 -6.30 -14.10
N SER A 12 -5.55 -6.27 -12.92
CA SER A 12 -4.59 -5.21 -12.55
C SER A 12 -3.23 -5.34 -13.24
N ASP A 13 -2.92 -6.51 -13.81
CA ASP A 13 -1.72 -6.81 -14.60
C ASP A 13 -1.82 -6.31 -16.07
N ASN A 14 -2.83 -5.48 -16.38
CA ASN A 14 -3.14 -5.01 -17.72
C ASN A 14 -3.61 -6.12 -18.69
N SER A 15 -4.00 -7.28 -18.16
CA SER A 15 -4.70 -8.32 -18.89
C SER A 15 -6.21 -8.07 -18.90
N SER A 16 -6.89 -8.53 -19.95
CA SER A 16 -8.35 -8.51 -20.03
C SER A 16 -8.86 -9.88 -20.45
N GLU A 17 -9.76 -10.44 -19.68
CA GLU A 17 -10.35 -11.76 -19.91
C GLU A 17 -11.84 -11.64 -20.15
N ARG A 18 -12.36 -12.45 -21.07
CA ARG A 18 -13.80 -12.54 -21.30
C ARG A 18 -14.38 -13.66 -20.45
N MET A 19 -15.41 -13.34 -19.69
CA MET A 19 -16.11 -14.28 -18.82
C MET A 19 -17.57 -14.37 -19.25
N ASP A 20 -18.08 -15.58 -19.47
CA ASP A 20 -19.47 -15.82 -19.83
C ASP A 20 -20.21 -16.42 -18.60
N LEU A 21 -21.21 -15.70 -18.08
CA LEU A 21 -22.04 -16.11 -16.96
C LEU A 21 -23.32 -16.78 -17.46
N SER A 22 -23.58 -18.00 -16.98
CA SER A 22 -24.80 -18.76 -17.28
C SER A 22 -26.06 -18.18 -16.61
N ARG A 23 -25.88 -17.50 -15.46
CA ARG A 23 -26.95 -16.85 -14.68
C ARG A 23 -26.42 -15.53 -14.13
N VAL A 24 -27.28 -14.53 -13.96
CA VAL A 24 -26.95 -13.35 -13.13
C VAL A 24 -26.74 -13.85 -11.69
N PRO A 25 -25.57 -13.62 -11.07
CA PRO A 25 -25.38 -13.97 -9.67
C PRO A 25 -26.36 -13.20 -8.78
N ASP A 26 -26.90 -13.87 -7.76
CA ASP A 26 -27.88 -13.26 -6.86
C ASP A 26 -27.18 -12.28 -5.88
N THR A 27 -25.88 -12.50 -5.63
CA THR A 27 -25.06 -11.67 -4.74
C THR A 27 -23.74 -11.25 -5.39
N VAL A 28 -23.12 -10.19 -4.88
CA VAL A 28 -21.84 -9.69 -5.40
C VAL A 28 -20.70 -10.64 -5.04
N GLU A 29 -20.83 -11.31 -3.90
CA GLU A 29 -19.89 -12.29 -3.39
C GLU A 29 -19.79 -13.51 -4.31
N GLU A 30 -20.92 -13.99 -4.84
CA GLU A 30 -20.96 -15.09 -5.83
C GLU A 30 -20.23 -14.68 -7.13
N LEU A 31 -20.43 -13.44 -7.58
CA LEU A 31 -19.70 -12.92 -8.73
C LEU A 31 -18.19 -12.81 -8.47
N ILE A 32 -17.81 -12.36 -7.28
CA ILE A 32 -16.42 -12.27 -6.86
C ILE A 32 -15.76 -13.65 -6.92
N GLU A 33 -16.40 -14.67 -6.37
CA GLU A 33 -15.90 -16.04 -6.37
C GLU A 33 -15.73 -16.58 -7.81
N GLN A 34 -16.73 -16.35 -8.68
CA GLN A 34 -16.66 -16.80 -10.07
C GLN A 34 -15.57 -16.08 -10.88
N VAL A 35 -15.37 -14.77 -10.65
CA VAL A 35 -14.27 -14.00 -11.27
C VAL A 35 -12.93 -14.48 -10.73
N LYS A 36 -12.85 -14.80 -9.44
CA LYS A 36 -11.66 -15.32 -8.79
C LYS A 36 -11.24 -16.68 -9.38
N GLU A 37 -12.21 -17.58 -9.55
CA GLU A 37 -12.02 -18.89 -10.17
C GLU A 37 -11.60 -18.76 -11.65
N SER A 38 -12.32 -17.95 -12.43
CA SER A 38 -12.08 -17.78 -13.87
C SER A 38 -10.72 -17.14 -14.14
N CYS A 39 -10.41 -16.05 -13.46
CA CYS A 39 -9.18 -15.29 -13.67
C CYS A 39 -8.00 -15.75 -12.78
N LYS A 40 -8.18 -16.84 -12.02
CA LYS A 40 -7.18 -17.40 -11.10
C LYS A 40 -6.55 -16.36 -10.16
N VAL A 41 -7.36 -15.44 -9.65
CA VAL A 41 -6.88 -14.35 -8.79
C VAL A 41 -6.84 -14.85 -7.35
N ALA A 42 -5.73 -14.64 -6.64
CA ALA A 42 -5.61 -14.99 -5.23
C ALA A 42 -5.94 -13.79 -4.32
N GLY A 43 -6.52 -14.06 -3.15
CA GLY A 43 -6.84 -13.06 -2.12
C GLY A 43 -8.21 -12.39 -2.26
N GLY A 44 -8.45 -11.40 -1.39
CA GLY A 44 -9.67 -10.59 -1.41
C GLY A 44 -9.64 -9.65 -2.62
N ILE A 45 -10.66 -9.70 -3.48
CA ILE A 45 -10.78 -8.81 -4.63
C ILE A 45 -12.03 -7.94 -4.51
N ARG A 46 -11.95 -6.75 -5.11
CA ARG A 46 -13.06 -5.82 -5.25
C ARG A 46 -13.35 -5.62 -6.72
N LEU A 47 -14.63 -5.66 -7.08
CA LEU A 47 -15.08 -5.44 -8.45
C LEU A 47 -15.57 -4.00 -8.64
N GLN A 48 -15.18 -3.40 -9.77
CA GLN A 48 -15.73 -2.13 -10.25
C GLN A 48 -16.35 -2.32 -11.63
N TYR A 49 -17.50 -1.73 -11.92
CA TYR A 49 -18.07 -1.74 -13.26
C TYR A 49 -17.88 -0.40 -13.95
N LYS A 50 -17.83 -0.43 -15.28
CA LYS A 50 -17.81 0.77 -16.10
C LYS A 50 -19.21 1.37 -16.18
N ASP A 51 -19.42 2.50 -15.54
CA ASP A 51 -20.69 3.20 -15.53
C ASP A 51 -20.76 4.19 -16.70
N VAL A 52 -21.72 3.98 -17.62
CA VAL A 52 -21.93 4.83 -18.79
C VAL A 52 -22.57 6.18 -18.45
N ASP A 53 -23.36 6.23 -17.39
CA ASP A 53 -24.07 7.44 -16.95
C ASP A 53 -23.07 8.46 -16.34
N PHE A 54 -21.98 7.97 -15.75
CA PHE A 54 -20.86 8.79 -15.25
C PHE A 54 -19.67 8.87 -16.22
N GLY A 55 -19.94 8.86 -17.53
CA GLY A 55 -18.92 9.10 -18.56
C GLY A 55 -17.91 7.95 -18.73
N GLY A 56 -18.27 6.73 -18.37
CA GLY A 56 -17.41 5.55 -18.45
C GLY A 56 -16.44 5.39 -17.27
N THR A 57 -16.76 6.00 -16.12
CA THR A 57 -15.97 5.88 -14.88
C THR A 57 -16.14 4.49 -14.26
N PHE A 58 -15.07 3.95 -13.67
CA PHE A 58 -15.16 2.70 -12.91
C PHE A 58 -15.71 2.95 -11.51
N VAL A 59 -16.88 2.39 -11.23
CA VAL A 59 -17.61 2.54 -9.96
C VAL A 59 -17.66 1.20 -9.24
N ASN A 60 -17.63 1.23 -7.91
CA ASN A 60 -17.65 0.01 -7.11
C ASN A 60 -18.97 -0.75 -7.29
N LEU A 61 -18.85 -2.07 -7.44
CA LEU A 61 -20.00 -2.92 -7.65
C LEU A 61 -20.56 -3.34 -6.28
N ASN A 62 -21.69 -2.76 -5.90
CA ASN A 62 -22.41 -3.04 -4.65
C ASN A 62 -23.67 -3.89 -4.86
N SER A 63 -24.09 -4.11 -6.11
CA SER A 63 -25.27 -4.90 -6.46
C SER A 63 -25.12 -5.49 -7.86
N THR A 64 -25.58 -6.73 -8.04
CA THR A 64 -25.56 -7.42 -9.34
C THR A 64 -26.62 -6.90 -10.31
N SER A 65 -27.57 -6.08 -9.84
CA SER A 65 -28.59 -5.40 -10.65
C SER A 65 -28.03 -4.46 -11.72
N MET A 66 -26.80 -3.99 -11.53
CA MET A 66 -26.12 -3.08 -12.48
C MET A 66 -25.38 -3.84 -13.59
N ILE A 67 -25.31 -5.17 -13.51
CA ILE A 67 -24.61 -6.01 -14.47
C ILE A 67 -25.53 -6.31 -15.66
N LYS A 68 -25.13 -5.84 -16.83
CA LYS A 68 -25.80 -6.10 -18.12
C LYS A 68 -24.88 -6.93 -19.03
N ASP A 69 -25.43 -7.48 -20.12
CA ASP A 69 -24.60 -8.11 -21.16
C ASP A 69 -23.59 -7.08 -21.70
N LEU A 70 -22.34 -7.51 -21.88
CA LEU A 70 -21.18 -6.72 -22.30
C LEU A 70 -20.70 -5.66 -21.28
N THR A 71 -21.04 -5.82 -20.00
CA THR A 71 -20.52 -4.94 -18.95
C THR A 71 -19.02 -5.17 -18.76
N THR A 72 -18.29 -4.08 -18.63
CA THR A 72 -16.85 -4.09 -18.33
C THR A 72 -16.65 -4.01 -16.82
N ILE A 73 -16.02 -5.04 -16.24
CA ILE A 73 -15.70 -5.12 -14.82
C ILE A 73 -14.19 -5.05 -14.64
N LYS A 74 -13.71 -4.18 -13.76
CA LYS A 74 -12.32 -4.06 -13.36
C LYS A 74 -12.12 -4.70 -11.99
N VAL A 75 -11.16 -5.61 -11.90
CA VAL A 75 -10.76 -6.29 -10.68
C VAL A 75 -9.67 -5.47 -9.99
N ILE A 76 -9.93 -5.10 -8.75
CA ILE A 76 -8.97 -4.43 -7.87
C ILE A 76 -8.62 -5.40 -6.74
N PRO A 77 -7.36 -5.84 -6.63
CA PRO A 77 -6.93 -6.63 -5.48
C PRO A 77 -7.07 -5.78 -4.22
N SER A 78 -7.84 -6.28 -3.25
CA SER A 78 -7.94 -5.71 -1.91
C SER A 78 -6.87 -6.36 -1.05
N ALA A 79 -5.90 -5.56 -0.59
CA ALA A 79 -4.76 -6.05 0.21
C ALA A 79 -5.14 -6.48 1.65
N THR A 80 -6.37 -6.94 1.88
CA THR A 80 -6.94 -7.17 3.22
C THR A 80 -7.03 -8.64 3.63
N GLU A 81 -6.64 -9.59 2.79
CA GLU A 81 -6.51 -11.00 3.21
C GLU A 81 -5.16 -11.56 2.81
N THR A 82 -4.40 -11.82 3.86
CA THR A 82 -3.26 -12.73 3.99
C THR A 82 -3.12 -13.66 2.79
N LEU A 83 -2.00 -13.52 2.08
CA LEU A 83 -1.48 -14.51 1.16
C LEU A 83 -1.32 -15.85 1.91
N ILE A 84 -2.33 -16.71 1.84
CA ILE A 84 -2.05 -18.14 1.81
C ILE A 84 -1.75 -18.40 0.33
N LEU A 85 -0.46 -18.29 -0.01
CA LEU A 85 0.04 -18.88 -1.24
C LEU A 85 -0.26 -20.37 -1.13
N GLU A 86 -1.25 -20.82 -1.88
CA GLU A 86 -1.52 -22.22 -2.14
C GLU A 86 -0.31 -22.75 -2.92
N PHE A 87 0.71 -23.15 -2.19
CA PHE A 87 1.78 -23.98 -2.72
C PHE A 87 1.17 -25.34 -2.96
N VAL A 88 0.69 -25.55 -4.19
CA VAL A 88 0.51 -26.90 -4.73
C VAL A 88 1.90 -27.50 -4.83
N GLU A 89 2.31 -28.18 -3.77
CA GLU A 89 3.27 -29.27 -3.86
C GLU A 89 2.54 -30.54 -3.45
N SER A 90 2.09 -31.22 -4.49
CA SER A 90 1.84 -32.65 -4.46
C SER A 90 3.13 -33.35 -4.04
N ASP A 91 3.11 -34.01 -2.89
CA ASP A 91 3.46 -35.43 -2.73
C ASP A 91 3.36 -35.85 -1.24
N LEU A 92 2.60 -36.95 -1.00
CA LEU A 92 2.66 -37.97 0.08
C LEU A 92 3.13 -37.55 1.51
N ASP A 93 2.51 -37.92 2.63
CA ASP A 93 1.76 -39.13 2.98
C ASP A 93 1.11 -38.98 4.38
N THR A 94 -0.11 -39.53 4.53
CA THR A 94 -0.65 -40.32 5.65
C THR A 94 -0.38 -39.98 7.13
N SER A 95 -1.52 -39.90 7.85
CA SER A 95 -1.79 -40.19 9.28
C SER A 95 -1.44 -39.12 10.33
N SER A 96 -2.20 -38.87 11.39
CA SER A 96 -3.53 -39.28 11.86
C SER A 96 -3.84 -38.44 13.11
N ILE A 97 -5.13 -38.09 13.30
CA ILE A 97 -5.87 -37.77 14.55
C ILE A 97 -5.03 -37.61 15.83
N SER A 98 -5.17 -36.46 16.54
CA SER A 98 -5.64 -36.48 17.93
C SER A 98 -6.10 -35.10 18.42
N THR A 99 -7.23 -35.17 19.12
CA THR A 99 -7.95 -34.22 19.96
C THR A 99 -7.14 -33.61 21.12
N HIS A 100 -7.58 -32.41 21.52
CA HIS A 100 -7.46 -31.74 22.83
C HIS A 100 -6.06 -31.41 23.35
N THR A 101 -5.82 -30.13 23.67
CA THR A 101 -5.69 -29.64 25.06
C THR A 101 -5.46 -28.11 25.08
N ASP A 102 -6.16 -27.47 26.02
CA ASP A 102 -6.09 -26.06 26.42
C ASP A 102 -4.68 -25.75 26.96
N ASP A 103 -3.97 -24.79 26.38
CA ASP A 103 -2.86 -24.14 27.05
C ASP A 103 -2.64 -22.73 26.49
N THR A 104 -2.81 -21.74 27.35
CA THR A 104 -2.51 -20.33 27.13
C THR A 104 -1.01 -20.13 26.88
N VAL A 105 -0.58 -20.32 25.64
CA VAL A 105 0.76 -19.91 25.21
C VAL A 105 0.76 -18.40 24.99
N ILE A 106 1.41 -17.70 25.93
CA ILE A 106 1.85 -16.32 25.74
C ILE A 106 2.65 -16.29 24.45
N LEU A 107 2.05 -15.75 23.39
CA LEU A 107 2.73 -15.45 22.14
C LEU A 107 3.76 -14.36 22.45
N SER A 108 4.96 -14.79 22.85
CA SER A 108 6.17 -14.01 22.72
C SER A 108 6.15 -13.40 21.33
N SER A 109 5.96 -12.08 21.29
CA SER A 109 5.88 -11.30 20.07
C SER A 109 7.21 -11.43 19.32
N SER A 110 7.31 -12.46 18.50
CA SER A 110 8.38 -12.58 17.52
C SER A 110 8.20 -11.39 16.59
N SER A 111 9.19 -10.50 16.61
CA SER A 111 9.15 -9.13 16.11
C SER A 111 8.36 -9.02 14.82
N SER A 112 7.09 -8.62 14.97
CA SER A 112 6.20 -8.27 13.88
C SER A 112 6.90 -7.17 13.08
N GLU A 113 7.11 -7.41 11.79
CA GLU A 113 7.56 -6.39 10.86
C GLU A 113 6.70 -5.14 11.08
N LYS A 114 7.35 -4.03 11.48
CA LYS A 114 6.72 -2.82 12.03
C LYS A 114 5.69 -2.23 11.07
N LEU A 115 4.46 -2.69 11.13
CA LEU A 115 3.31 -2.02 10.53
C LEU A 115 3.08 -0.72 11.31
N ARG A 116 3.69 0.38 10.85
CA ARG A 116 3.49 1.80 11.25
C ARG A 116 2.96 2.00 12.68
N THR A 117 3.71 1.51 13.66
CA THR A 117 3.22 1.37 15.04
C THR A 117 3.66 2.51 15.95
N GLU A 118 4.51 3.42 15.47
CA GLU A 118 5.04 4.52 16.29
C GLU A 118 4.14 5.76 16.16
N PRO A 119 3.61 6.31 17.28
CA PRO A 119 2.89 7.57 17.26
C PRO A 119 3.84 8.70 16.80
N TRP A 120 3.27 9.78 16.26
CA TRP A 120 4.04 10.94 15.86
C TRP A 120 4.90 11.44 17.05
N PRO A 121 6.22 11.60 16.87
CA PRO A 121 7.09 11.99 17.96
C PRO A 121 6.84 13.45 18.34
N LYS A 122 6.96 13.78 19.64
CA LYS A 122 6.93 15.18 20.10
C LYS A 122 8.11 16.00 19.55
N GLU A 123 9.21 15.32 19.24
CA GLU A 123 10.41 15.92 18.67
C GLU A 123 10.90 15.01 17.54
N PHE A 124 10.78 15.50 16.31
CA PHE A 124 11.20 14.73 15.13
C PHE A 124 12.73 14.61 15.10
N ASN A 125 13.23 13.37 14.99
CA ASN A 125 14.66 13.11 14.93
C ASN A 125 15.12 13.01 13.48
N ILE A 126 16.02 13.91 13.07
CA ILE A 126 16.55 13.95 11.71
C ILE A 126 17.49 12.77 11.47
N PRO A 127 17.19 11.90 10.47
CA PRO A 127 18.03 10.76 10.13
C PRO A 127 19.42 11.22 9.66
N GLN A 128 20.35 10.27 9.52
CA GLN A 128 21.61 10.54 8.83
C GLN A 128 21.38 10.59 7.33
N PHE A 129 22.03 11.54 6.68
CA PHE A 129 22.01 11.67 5.23
C PHE A 129 23.15 10.87 4.59
N SER A 130 23.26 10.89 3.26
CA SER A 130 24.44 10.34 2.61
C SER A 130 25.71 11.03 3.08
N PHE A 131 26.84 10.32 3.00
CA PHE A 131 28.15 10.83 3.44
C PHE A 131 28.50 12.19 2.80
N GLU A 132 28.19 12.35 1.52
CA GLU A 132 28.44 13.60 0.79
C GLU A 132 27.57 14.75 1.32
N THR A 133 26.27 14.50 1.49
CA THR A 133 25.31 15.48 2.04
C THR A 133 25.67 15.88 3.47
N GLU A 134 25.97 14.91 4.34
CA GLU A 134 26.34 15.19 5.73
C GLU A 134 27.61 16.04 5.82
N GLY A 135 28.63 15.74 5.00
CA GLY A 135 29.85 16.54 4.93
C GLY A 135 29.62 17.97 4.44
N GLN A 136 28.72 18.16 3.46
CA GLN A 136 28.32 19.50 3.00
C GLN A 136 27.55 20.27 4.08
N LEU A 137 26.63 19.61 4.78
CA LEU A 137 25.85 20.20 5.87
C LEU A 137 26.73 20.55 7.07
N GLU A 138 27.68 19.71 7.44
CA GLU A 138 28.62 19.97 8.54
C GLU A 138 29.51 21.17 8.22
N LYS A 139 30.07 21.21 7.00
CA LYS A 139 30.85 22.36 6.52
C LYS A 139 30.01 23.64 6.52
N GLY A 140 28.79 23.58 5.98
CA GLY A 140 27.86 24.70 5.95
C GLY A 140 27.47 25.19 7.35
N ASN A 141 27.23 24.27 8.29
CA ASN A 141 26.94 24.58 9.69
C ASN A 141 28.12 25.28 10.39
N ALA A 142 29.35 24.85 10.11
CA ALA A 142 30.56 25.49 10.64
C ALA A 142 30.73 26.91 10.10
N GLU A 143 30.53 27.11 8.79
CA GLU A 143 30.58 28.42 8.14
C GLU A 143 29.44 29.34 8.64
N TYR A 144 28.24 28.80 8.87
CA TYR A 144 27.12 29.54 9.45
C TYR A 144 27.42 30.00 10.88
N THR A 145 28.05 29.17 11.70
CA THR A 145 28.41 29.52 13.08
C THR A 145 29.46 30.64 13.13
N LYS A 146 30.37 30.65 12.15
CA LYS A 146 31.47 31.62 12.09
C LYS A 146 31.05 32.95 11.49
N ASP A 147 30.42 32.92 10.33
CA ASP A 147 30.21 34.08 9.48
C ASP A 147 28.71 34.34 9.17
N GLN A 148 27.79 33.53 9.73
CA GLN A 148 26.36 33.49 9.38
C GLN A 148 26.09 33.28 7.89
N THR A 149 27.07 32.70 7.19
CA THR A 149 26.98 32.37 5.77
C THR A 149 26.02 31.20 5.58
N ARG A 150 25.05 31.37 4.68
CA ARG A 150 24.04 30.36 4.36
C ARG A 150 24.55 29.42 3.30
N LEU A 151 24.29 28.13 3.46
CA LEU A 151 24.61 27.13 2.45
C LEU A 151 23.55 27.19 1.35
N THR A 152 23.99 27.24 0.08
CA THR A 152 23.07 27.05 -1.04
C THR A 152 22.99 25.56 -1.35
N PRO A 153 21.88 24.87 -1.01
CA PRO A 153 21.79 23.43 -1.18
C PRO A 153 21.75 23.07 -2.67
N THR A 154 22.56 22.09 -3.07
CA THR A 154 22.53 21.57 -4.45
C THR A 154 21.30 20.67 -4.65
N SER A 155 20.84 20.52 -5.89
CA SER A 155 19.68 19.65 -6.20
C SER A 155 19.88 18.21 -5.73
N LYS A 156 21.10 17.67 -5.83
CA LYS A 156 21.42 16.31 -5.37
C LYS A 156 21.29 16.18 -3.86
N MET A 157 21.78 17.18 -3.12
CA MET A 157 21.70 17.22 -1.67
C MET A 157 20.25 17.32 -1.19
N LEU A 158 19.43 18.15 -1.84
CA LEU A 158 18.01 18.26 -1.53
C LEU A 158 17.27 16.94 -1.75
N SER A 159 17.52 16.23 -2.85
CA SER A 159 16.89 14.93 -3.11
C SER A 159 17.23 13.91 -2.04
N ASP A 160 18.50 13.80 -1.63
CA ASP A 160 18.95 12.88 -0.57
C ASP A 160 18.33 13.23 0.79
N ILE A 161 18.26 14.53 1.13
CA ILE A 161 17.59 14.99 2.36
C ILE A 161 16.12 14.57 2.35
N LEU A 162 15.39 14.85 1.26
CA LEU A 162 13.97 14.56 1.14
C LEU A 162 13.69 13.05 1.17
N GLU A 163 14.50 12.23 0.52
CA GLU A 163 14.37 10.78 0.50
C GLU A 163 14.53 10.19 1.91
N ARG A 164 15.58 10.59 2.64
CA ARG A 164 15.84 10.12 4.01
C ARG A 164 14.76 10.57 4.99
N LEU A 165 14.29 11.81 4.85
CA LEU A 165 13.17 12.30 5.64
C LEU A 165 11.89 11.53 5.33
N ALA A 166 11.58 11.28 4.05
CA ALA A 166 10.41 10.52 3.65
C ALA A 166 10.41 9.10 4.22
N GLU A 167 11.54 8.39 4.14
CA GLU A 167 11.72 7.05 4.73
C GLU A 167 11.43 7.06 6.25
N LYS A 168 11.99 8.06 6.95
CA LYS A 168 11.80 8.20 8.40
C LYS A 168 10.37 8.58 8.77
N ILE A 169 9.76 9.50 8.04
CA ILE A 169 8.37 9.95 8.22
C ILE A 169 7.40 8.80 7.98
N PHE A 170 7.63 8.01 6.94
CA PHE A 170 6.75 6.90 6.54
C PHE A 170 6.69 5.80 7.62
N SER A 171 7.72 5.70 8.46
CA SER A 171 7.72 4.83 9.64
C SER A 171 6.66 5.25 10.68
N TYR A 172 6.28 6.53 10.71
CA TYR A 172 5.25 7.08 11.60
C TYR A 172 3.89 7.21 10.89
N LYS A 173 3.84 7.94 9.77
CA LYS A 173 2.60 8.30 9.08
C LYS A 173 2.77 8.21 7.56
N ALA A 174 1.77 7.65 6.89
CA ALA A 174 1.73 7.59 5.43
C ALA A 174 1.35 8.91 4.77
N TYR A 175 0.57 9.72 5.49
CA TYR A 175 0.05 11.00 5.05
C TYR A 175 0.31 12.03 6.13
N LEU A 176 1.03 13.08 5.76
CA LEU A 176 1.35 14.18 6.66
C LEU A 176 0.25 15.24 6.61
N SER A 177 0.03 15.87 7.76
CA SER A 177 -0.65 17.15 7.89
C SER A 177 0.36 18.30 7.81
N ASP A 178 -0.14 19.52 7.68
CA ASP A 178 0.69 20.74 7.66
C ASP A 178 1.50 20.91 8.96
N ALA A 179 0.91 20.58 10.12
CA ALA A 179 1.60 20.60 11.40
C ALA A 179 2.78 19.61 11.43
N ASP A 180 2.59 18.40 10.91
CA ASP A 180 3.66 17.39 10.84
C ASP A 180 4.82 17.88 9.95
N LEU A 181 4.51 18.57 8.83
CA LEU A 181 5.52 19.16 7.95
C LEU A 181 6.30 20.28 8.66
N SER A 182 5.61 21.11 9.45
CA SER A 182 6.24 22.16 10.26
C SER A 182 7.20 21.57 11.29
N ASP A 183 6.80 20.50 11.99
CA ASP A 183 7.64 19.82 12.99
C ASP A 183 8.94 19.28 12.36
N VAL A 184 8.83 18.66 11.18
CA VAL A 184 10.00 18.14 10.44
C VAL A 184 10.92 19.29 10.01
N ALA A 185 10.36 20.39 9.50
CA ALA A 185 11.12 21.56 9.07
C ALA A 185 11.83 22.25 10.25
N GLU A 186 11.17 22.36 11.40
CA GLU A 186 11.78 22.90 12.62
C GLU A 186 12.92 22.00 13.10
N ALA A 187 12.71 20.69 13.15
CA ALA A 187 13.76 19.74 13.50
C ALA A 187 14.97 19.82 12.54
N LEU A 188 14.72 19.97 11.24
CA LEU A 188 15.77 20.04 10.22
C LEU A 188 16.59 21.32 10.37
N THR A 189 15.93 22.46 10.52
CA THR A 189 16.60 23.77 10.68
C THR A 189 17.29 23.92 12.02
N ARG A 190 16.80 23.26 13.08
CA ARG A 190 17.48 23.22 14.37
C ARG A 190 18.77 22.40 14.32
N LYS A 191 18.77 21.27 13.61
CA LYS A 191 19.99 20.45 13.42
C LYS A 191 20.95 21.07 12.41
N HIS A 192 20.43 21.66 11.35
CA HIS A 192 21.20 22.26 10.25
C HIS A 192 20.80 23.72 10.02
N PRO A 193 21.24 24.66 10.88
CA PRO A 193 20.91 26.08 10.74
C PRO A 193 21.42 26.69 9.43
N CYS A 194 22.42 26.08 8.77
CA CYS A 194 22.91 26.54 7.47
C CYS A 194 21.86 26.46 6.33
N LEU A 195 20.79 25.65 6.51
CA LEU A 195 19.70 25.49 5.55
C LEU A 195 18.55 26.50 5.76
N ARG A 196 18.65 27.38 6.75
CA ARG A 196 17.57 28.32 7.09
C ARG A 196 17.45 29.39 6.01
N GLN A 197 16.30 29.43 5.33
CA GLN A 197 15.98 30.42 4.30
C GLN A 197 15.59 31.77 4.92
#